data_AF-A0A820IBC0-F1
#
_entry.id   AF-A0A820IBC0-F1
#
_cell.length_a   1.000
_cell.length_b   1.000
_cell.length_c   1.000
_cell.angle_alpha   90.00
_cell.angle_beta   90.00
_cell.angle_gamma   90.00
#
_symmetry.space_group_name_H-M   'P 1'
#
loop_
_entity.id
_entity.type
_entity.pdbx_description
1 polymer ?
#
loop_
_entity_poly.entity_id
_entity_poly.type
_entity_poly.pdbx_seq_one_letter_code
_entity_poly.pdbx_strand_id
1 'polypeptide(L)'
;TSLLSKRILIVFNLNASYEKNSILGEDIIRTARLLWISSMPIKAFILFKLFDSNDKDMISINDIRLFYEQYLSEVKYFKDEKRLHEIVEIFLQGFFPLNNENQQQEELNFEQFHHILQENPSVFQSLYLISIPDQDNEDDEQTIWFKRWWMYIKNNTNRIAFLILYILISIALIIYVIIYQVIILKKHSVPQVIARIGGMLVNFNYALAVSLMLKQTMTIIRRLYYLRIFIPVDDHIDAHRFVGTMLFISAMTHSLGHSITFAINLNGHSWFSLMFTTAAEIGWVGHSATITGVILFVLLIIMVICSFQCIRQRSGCYQLFRYTHYLFWPIFILLVLHAPNFWKWASGPMVLFCFEKIYLFKRYLPKYGRTKLISIRIEDEHVLSLMIEKPSNFNFHVGEYINICLPNI
;
A
#
# COMPACT_ATOMS: atom_id res chain seq x y z
N THR A 1 4.91 22.27 -21.05
CA THR A 1 3.45 22.44 -20.89
C THR A 1 2.78 21.79 -22.07
N SER A 2 1.79 20.92 -21.82
CA SER A 2 1.01 20.25 -22.88
C SER A 2 0.26 21.26 -23.74
N LEU A 3 -0.01 20.94 -25.00
CA LEU A 3 -0.81 21.78 -25.89
C LEU A 3 -2.17 22.13 -25.25
N LEU A 4 -2.82 21.13 -24.65
CA LEU A 4 -4.11 21.31 -23.98
C LEU A 4 -4.00 22.34 -22.84
N SER A 5 -2.93 22.30 -22.04
CA SER A 5 -2.72 23.28 -20.97
C SER A 5 -2.58 24.70 -21.52
N LYS A 6 -1.85 24.88 -22.63
CA LYS A 6 -1.72 26.19 -23.29
C LYS A 6 -3.05 26.69 -23.84
N ARG A 7 -3.86 25.82 -24.47
CA ARG A 7 -5.16 26.20 -25.02
C ARG A 7 -6.16 26.58 -23.92
N ILE A 8 -6.18 25.85 -22.81
CA ILE A 8 -7.02 26.21 -21.65
C ILE A 8 -6.60 27.58 -21.09
N LEU A 9 -5.30 27.86 -20.98
CA LEU A 9 -4.84 29.17 -20.51
C LEU A 9 -5.23 30.31 -21.46
N ILE A 10 -5.26 30.06 -22.78
CA ILE A 10 -5.73 31.05 -23.77
C ILE A 10 -7.23 31.28 -23.63
N VAL A 11 -8.04 30.22 -23.66
CA VAL A 11 -9.51 30.29 -23.65
C VAL A 11 -10.03 30.98 -22.39
N PHE A 12 -9.38 30.77 -21.24
CA PHE A 12 -9.77 31.41 -19.98
C PHE A 12 -9.01 32.71 -19.68
N ASN A 13 -8.21 33.22 -20.64
CA ASN A 13 -7.39 34.42 -20.50
C ASN A 13 -6.48 34.42 -19.26
N LEU A 14 -5.85 33.27 -18.99
CA LEU A 14 -4.97 33.02 -17.85
C LEU A 14 -3.49 33.06 -18.22
N ASN A 15 -3.12 33.28 -19.49
CA ASN A 15 -1.72 33.31 -19.95
C ASN A 15 -0.87 34.35 -19.19
N ALA A 16 -1.35 35.58 -19.05
CA ALA A 16 -0.61 36.64 -18.36
C ALA A 16 -0.41 36.32 -16.87
N SER A 17 -1.40 35.67 -16.24
CA SER A 17 -1.31 35.18 -14.86
C SER A 17 -0.37 33.98 -14.73
N TYR A 18 -0.35 33.09 -15.73
CA TYR A 18 0.57 31.96 -15.80
C TYR A 18 2.02 32.42 -15.89
N GLU A 19 2.32 33.36 -16.80
CA GLU A 19 3.68 33.92 -16.98
C GLU A 19 4.20 34.64 -15.73
N LYS A 20 3.30 35.24 -14.94
CA LYS A 20 3.61 35.90 -13.67
C LYS A 20 3.57 34.96 -12.46
N ASN A 21 3.32 33.67 -12.67
CA ASN A 21 3.14 32.69 -11.59
C ASN A 21 2.06 33.09 -10.56
N SER A 22 0.99 33.75 -11.03
CA SER A 22 -0.03 34.40 -10.20
C SER A 22 -1.45 33.86 -10.44
N ILE A 23 -1.61 32.65 -10.97
CA ILE A 23 -2.93 32.01 -11.10
C ILE A 23 -3.49 31.76 -9.70
N LEU A 24 -4.66 32.33 -9.40
CA LEU A 24 -5.32 32.15 -8.11
C LEU A 24 -6.18 30.88 -8.10
N GLY A 25 -6.43 30.35 -6.90
CA GLY A 25 -7.35 29.21 -6.74
C GLY A 25 -8.78 29.51 -7.24
N GLU A 26 -9.21 30.77 -7.16
CA GLU A 26 -10.51 31.22 -7.68
C GLU A 26 -10.61 31.11 -9.20
N ASP A 27 -9.53 31.43 -9.92
CA ASP A 27 -9.47 31.29 -11.39
C ASP A 27 -9.63 29.82 -11.80
N ILE A 28 -8.93 28.93 -11.09
CA ILE A 28 -9.00 27.48 -11.31
C ILE A 28 -10.42 26.97 -11.03
N ILE A 29 -11.03 27.38 -9.91
CA ILE A 29 -12.40 26.98 -9.55
C ILE A 29 -13.40 27.50 -10.59
N ARG A 30 -13.24 28.74 -11.07
CA ARG A 30 -14.09 29.32 -12.11
C ARG A 30 -13.97 28.55 -13.42
N THR A 31 -12.76 28.28 -13.89
CA THR A 31 -12.49 27.47 -15.09
C THR A 31 -13.07 26.06 -14.94
N ALA A 32 -12.86 25.41 -13.79
CA ALA A 32 -13.40 24.08 -13.51
C ALA A 32 -14.93 24.08 -13.49
N ARG A 33 -15.59 25.06 -12.85
CA ARG A 33 -17.06 25.17 -12.85
C ARG A 33 -17.62 25.35 -14.26
N LEU A 34 -16.97 26.15 -15.10
CA LEU A 34 -17.37 26.36 -16.49
C LEU A 34 -17.17 25.12 -17.36
N LEU A 35 -16.19 24.27 -17.06
CA LEU A 35 -16.00 22.98 -17.74
C LEU A 35 -16.96 21.90 -17.20
N TRP A 36 -17.27 21.93 -15.90
CA TRP A 36 -17.94 20.83 -15.20
C TRP A 36 -19.46 21.00 -15.09
N ILE A 37 -19.93 22.17 -14.64
CA ILE A 37 -21.33 22.41 -14.22
C ILE A 37 -22.14 23.14 -15.31
N SER A 38 -21.50 23.50 -16.42
CA SER A 38 -22.15 24.33 -17.44
C SER A 38 -23.11 23.53 -18.35
N SER A 39 -24.10 24.23 -18.89
CA SER A 39 -25.06 23.65 -19.84
C SER A 39 -24.36 23.28 -21.15
N MET A 40 -24.96 22.36 -21.93
CA MET A 40 -24.41 21.90 -23.20
C MET A 40 -23.97 23.04 -24.15
N PRO A 41 -24.71 24.15 -24.32
CA PRO A 41 -24.26 25.27 -25.16
C PRO A 41 -22.95 25.90 -24.69
N ILE A 42 -22.74 26.00 -23.38
CA ILE A 42 -21.51 26.55 -22.80
C ILE A 42 -20.35 25.58 -23.00
N LYS A 43 -20.58 24.26 -22.80
CA LYS A 43 -19.57 23.23 -23.08
C LYS A 43 -19.16 23.22 -24.55
N ALA A 44 -20.13 23.30 -25.46
CA ALA A 44 -19.89 23.41 -26.89
C ALA A 44 -19.10 24.68 -27.23
N PHE A 45 -19.42 25.82 -26.60
CA PHE A 45 -18.68 27.08 -26.83
C PHE A 45 -17.23 26.99 -26.36
N ILE A 46 -16.98 26.38 -25.21
CA ILE A 46 -15.61 26.19 -24.70
C ILE A 46 -14.82 25.26 -25.63
N LEU A 47 -15.42 24.14 -26.08
CA LEU A 47 -14.79 23.24 -27.05
C LEU A 47 -14.52 23.94 -28.38
N PHE A 48 -15.47 24.74 -28.86
CA PHE A 48 -15.33 25.56 -30.06
C PHE A 48 -14.10 26.48 -29.95
N LYS A 49 -13.99 27.22 -28.85
CA LYS A 49 -12.83 28.10 -28.58
C LYS A 49 -11.51 27.33 -28.34
N LEU A 50 -11.58 26.08 -27.87
CA LEU A 50 -10.38 25.24 -27.78
C LEU A 50 -9.86 24.84 -29.16
N PHE A 51 -10.73 24.66 -30.16
CA PHE A 51 -10.32 24.33 -31.52
C PHE A 51 -9.93 25.56 -32.34
N ASP A 52 -10.63 26.69 -32.17
CA ASP A 52 -10.33 27.97 -32.82
C ASP A 52 -9.05 28.61 -32.26
N SER A 53 -7.88 28.18 -32.76
CA SER A 53 -6.58 28.71 -32.32
C SER A 53 -6.32 30.16 -32.74
N ASN A 54 -7.07 30.69 -33.71
CA ASN A 54 -6.80 32.00 -34.31
C ASN A 54 -7.86 33.05 -33.95
N ASP A 55 -8.83 32.70 -33.11
CA ASP A 55 -9.96 33.56 -32.70
C ASP A 55 -10.71 34.13 -33.92
N LYS A 56 -10.86 33.31 -34.96
CA LYS A 56 -11.53 33.69 -36.22
C LYS A 56 -13.05 33.51 -36.16
N ASP A 57 -13.57 32.97 -35.06
CA ASP A 57 -14.97 32.56 -34.88
C ASP A 57 -15.44 31.52 -35.92
N MET A 58 -14.48 30.83 -36.55
CA MET A 58 -14.67 29.77 -37.54
C MET A 58 -13.62 28.69 -37.29
N ILE A 59 -14.03 27.42 -37.32
CA ILE A 59 -13.13 26.28 -37.16
C ILE A 59 -13.01 25.55 -38.48
N SER A 60 -11.78 25.43 -39.00
CA SER A 60 -11.52 24.60 -40.17
C SER A 60 -11.33 23.13 -39.81
N ILE A 61 -11.52 22.25 -40.78
CA ILE A 61 -11.21 20.82 -40.64
C ILE A 61 -9.75 20.59 -40.20
N ASN A 62 -8.83 21.46 -40.66
CA ASN A 62 -7.42 21.40 -40.31
C ASN A 62 -7.16 21.82 -38.86
N ASP A 63 -7.94 22.74 -38.30
CA ASP A 63 -7.78 23.18 -36.90
C ASP A 63 -8.13 22.05 -35.92
N ILE A 64 -9.22 21.33 -36.18
CA ILE A 64 -9.60 20.13 -35.40
C ILE A 64 -8.54 19.04 -35.58
N ARG A 65 -8.12 18.76 -36.83
CA ARG A 65 -7.08 17.77 -37.14
C ARG A 65 -5.80 18.04 -36.36
N LEU A 66 -5.25 19.25 -36.49
CA LEU A 66 -4.00 19.65 -35.86
C LEU A 66 -4.09 19.57 -34.33
N PHE A 67 -5.22 20.00 -33.76
CA PHE A 67 -5.43 19.90 -32.32
C PHE A 67 -5.36 18.43 -31.86
N TYR A 68 -6.09 17.54 -32.51
CA TYR A 68 -6.16 16.13 -32.12
C TYR A 68 -4.87 15.37 -32.40
N GLU A 69 -4.22 15.62 -33.53
CA GLU A 69 -2.92 14.99 -33.82
C GLU A 69 -1.87 15.37 -32.79
N GLN A 70 -1.79 16.66 -32.44
CA GLN A 70 -0.87 17.13 -31.41
C GLN A 70 -1.27 16.60 -30.02
N TYR A 71 -2.55 16.67 -29.66
CA TYR A 71 -3.04 16.15 -28.38
C TYR A 71 -2.76 14.66 -28.21
N LEU A 72 -3.09 13.84 -29.22
CA LEU A 72 -2.87 12.40 -29.18
C LEU A 72 -1.38 12.02 -29.28
N SER A 73 -0.54 12.85 -29.92
CA SER A 73 0.92 12.66 -29.93
C SER A 73 1.55 12.88 -28.55
N GLU A 74 0.98 13.74 -27.72
CA GLU A 74 1.41 13.95 -26.33
C GLU A 74 1.00 12.77 -25.43
N VAL A 75 -0.07 12.04 -25.80
CA VAL A 75 -0.52 10.84 -25.08
C VAL A 75 0.38 9.65 -25.46
N LYS A 76 1.23 9.21 -24.51
CA LYS A 76 2.28 8.18 -24.67
C LYS A 76 1.84 6.82 -25.28
N TYR A 77 0.57 6.60 -25.56
CA TYR A 77 0.01 5.34 -26.10
C TYR A 77 0.05 5.22 -27.63
N PHE A 78 0.13 6.32 -28.39
CA PHE A 78 0.14 6.27 -29.85
C PHE A 78 1.56 6.46 -30.41
N LYS A 79 2.25 5.35 -30.71
CA LYS A 79 3.58 5.35 -31.39
C LYS A 79 3.50 5.16 -32.90
N ASP A 80 2.32 4.80 -33.42
CA ASP A 80 2.09 4.56 -34.85
C ASP A 80 1.34 5.76 -35.44
N GLU A 81 2.07 6.61 -36.17
CA GLU A 81 1.54 7.83 -36.79
C GLU A 81 0.40 7.53 -37.78
N LYS A 82 0.42 6.36 -38.45
CA LYS A 82 -0.62 5.99 -39.43
C LYS A 82 -1.97 5.73 -38.75
N ARG A 83 -1.95 4.98 -37.64
CA ARG A 83 -3.17 4.71 -36.85
C ARG A 83 -3.74 5.97 -36.21
N LEU A 84 -2.86 6.87 -35.78
CA LEU A 84 -3.27 8.16 -35.22
C LEU A 84 -4.00 8.99 -36.29
N HIS A 85 -3.45 9.06 -37.50
CA HIS A 85 -4.10 9.75 -38.61
C HIS A 85 -5.46 9.10 -38.98
N GLU A 86 -5.55 7.76 -39.06
CA GLU A 86 -6.81 7.05 -39.32
C GLU A 86 -7.90 7.36 -38.26
N ILE A 87 -7.52 7.40 -36.97
CA ILE A 87 -8.46 7.73 -35.89
C ILE A 87 -8.94 9.18 -36.00
N VAL A 88 -8.03 10.11 -36.29
CA VAL A 88 -8.40 11.52 -36.46
C VAL A 88 -9.31 11.70 -37.66
N GLU A 89 -9.07 11.03 -38.78
CA GLU A 89 -9.96 11.09 -39.94
C GLU A 89 -11.36 10.53 -39.66
N ILE A 90 -11.48 9.41 -38.93
CA ILE A 90 -12.78 8.87 -38.49
C ILE A 90 -13.51 9.88 -37.59
N PHE A 91 -12.80 10.57 -36.72
CA PHE A 91 -13.37 11.58 -35.84
C PHE A 91 -13.83 12.83 -36.62
N LEU A 92 -13.04 13.28 -37.61
CA LEU A 92 -13.38 14.42 -38.46
C LEU A 92 -14.63 14.16 -39.31
N GLN A 93 -14.88 12.93 -39.75
CA GLN A 93 -16.13 12.55 -40.45
C GLN A 93 -17.38 12.84 -39.61
N GLY A 94 -17.27 12.86 -38.28
CA GLY A 94 -18.36 13.22 -37.38
C GLY A 94 -18.70 14.72 -37.36
N PHE A 95 -17.74 15.59 -37.70
CA PHE A 95 -17.93 17.05 -37.81
C PHE A 95 -18.23 17.50 -39.24
N PHE A 96 -17.65 16.79 -40.21
CA PHE A 96 -17.73 17.12 -41.63
C PHE A 96 -18.19 15.89 -42.41
N PRO A 97 -19.50 15.58 -42.41
CA PRO A 97 -20.02 14.46 -43.18
C PRO A 97 -19.79 14.70 -44.68
N LEU A 98 -19.37 13.65 -45.40
CA LEU A 98 -19.22 13.68 -46.85
C LEU A 98 -20.61 13.72 -47.50
N ASN A 99 -21.08 14.91 -47.88
CA ASN A 99 -22.31 15.05 -48.67
C ASN A 99 -22.04 14.78 -50.16
N ASN A 100 -22.98 14.10 -50.82
CA ASN A 100 -22.92 13.72 -52.25
C ASN A 100 -23.02 14.91 -53.23
N GLU A 101 -23.19 16.13 -52.75
CA GLU A 101 -23.29 17.35 -53.57
C GLU A 101 -22.07 18.24 -53.32
N ASN A 102 -21.01 18.05 -54.13
CA ASN A 102 -19.87 18.92 -54.48
C ASN A 102 -19.52 20.22 -53.69
N GLN A 103 -19.83 20.33 -52.40
CA GLN A 103 -19.30 21.36 -51.51
C GLN A 103 -18.80 20.65 -50.24
N GLN A 104 -17.48 20.49 -50.16
CA GLN A 104 -16.82 20.21 -48.89
C GLN A 104 -17.00 21.47 -48.04
N GLN A 105 -17.81 21.37 -47.01
CA GLN A 105 -17.86 22.41 -46.00
C GLN A 105 -16.52 22.34 -45.25
N GLU A 106 -15.61 23.27 -45.51
CA GLU A 106 -14.25 23.25 -44.93
C GLU A 106 -14.18 23.94 -43.56
N GLU A 107 -15.19 24.77 -43.25
CA GLU A 107 -15.26 25.58 -42.03
C GLU A 107 -16.64 25.53 -41.36
N LEU A 108 -16.65 25.56 -40.03
CA LEU A 108 -17.85 25.58 -39.18
C LEU A 108 -17.89 26.84 -38.33
N ASN A 109 -19.02 27.52 -38.33
CA ASN A 109 -19.33 28.54 -37.32
C ASN A 109 -19.84 27.89 -36.02
N PHE A 110 -19.99 28.67 -34.95
CA PHE A 110 -20.44 28.15 -33.66
C PHE A 110 -21.83 27.50 -33.71
N GLU A 111 -22.79 28.08 -34.43
CA GLU A 111 -24.15 27.57 -34.51
C GLU A 111 -24.20 26.19 -35.18
N GLN A 112 -23.46 26.02 -36.28
CA GLN A 112 -23.31 24.76 -36.99
C GLN A 112 -22.59 23.72 -36.15
N PHE A 113 -21.49 24.10 -35.49
CA PHE A 113 -20.76 23.23 -34.58
C PHE A 113 -21.65 22.75 -33.42
N HIS A 114 -22.41 23.65 -32.81
CA HIS A 114 -23.33 23.33 -31.74
C HIS A 114 -24.46 22.40 -32.21
N HIS A 115 -25.01 22.63 -33.40
CA HIS A 115 -26.04 21.76 -34.00
C HIS A 115 -25.51 20.33 -34.22
N ILE A 116 -24.31 20.19 -34.79
CA ILE A 116 -23.67 18.88 -35.00
C ILE A 116 -23.50 18.11 -33.69
N LEU A 117 -23.07 18.79 -32.62
CA LEU A 117 -22.91 18.17 -31.31
C LEU A 117 -24.24 17.76 -30.66
N GLN A 118 -25.34 18.46 -30.98
CA GLN A 118 -26.69 18.10 -30.52
C GLN A 118 -27.23 16.88 -31.27
N GLU A 119 -27.03 16.82 -32.59
CA GLU A 119 -27.52 15.72 -33.43
C GLU A 119 -26.70 14.45 -33.31
N ASN A 120 -25.40 14.56 -33.01
CA ASN A 120 -24.49 13.43 -32.84
C ASN A 120 -23.95 13.33 -31.40
N PRO A 121 -24.74 12.76 -30.46
CA PRO A 121 -24.30 12.54 -29.09
C PRO A 121 -23.02 11.71 -28.99
N SER A 122 -22.75 10.81 -29.94
CA SER A 122 -21.53 10.01 -30.01
C SER A 122 -20.27 10.86 -30.29
N VAL A 123 -20.37 11.89 -31.14
CA VAL A 123 -19.28 12.82 -31.43
C VAL A 123 -18.99 13.67 -30.20
N PHE A 124 -20.04 14.21 -29.58
CA PHE A 124 -19.94 14.88 -28.28
C PHE A 124 -19.40 13.96 -27.18
N GLN A 125 -19.73 12.67 -27.21
CA GLN A 125 -19.20 11.67 -26.29
C GLN A 125 -17.73 11.33 -26.58
N SER A 126 -17.31 11.29 -27.84
CA SER A 126 -15.89 11.06 -28.18
C SER A 126 -14.98 12.24 -27.82
N LEU A 127 -15.57 13.44 -27.66
CA LEU A 127 -14.94 14.59 -27.00
C LEU A 127 -14.77 14.41 -25.48
N TYR A 128 -15.26 13.31 -24.86
CA TYR A 128 -15.16 13.03 -23.40
C TYR A 128 -13.76 12.84 -22.85
N LEU A 129 -12.70 12.82 -23.67
CA LEU A 129 -11.36 13.02 -23.11
C LEU A 129 -11.20 14.44 -22.51
N ILE A 130 -12.10 15.37 -22.86
CA ILE A 130 -12.15 16.77 -22.41
C ILE A 130 -13.43 17.04 -21.57
N SER A 131 -14.56 16.39 -21.86
CA SER A 131 -15.79 16.49 -21.06
C SER A 131 -15.88 15.44 -19.94
N ILE A 132 -15.89 15.94 -18.70
CA ILE A 132 -15.99 15.18 -17.43
C ILE A 132 -17.41 14.60 -17.25
N PRO A 133 -17.60 13.44 -16.56
CA PRO A 133 -18.84 12.68 -16.56
C PRO A 133 -20.04 13.45 -16.00
N ASP A 134 -21.24 13.05 -16.44
CA ASP A 134 -22.51 13.44 -15.83
C ASP A 134 -22.54 13.07 -14.35
N GLN A 135 -23.25 13.89 -13.57
CA GLN A 135 -23.47 13.65 -12.14
C GLN A 135 -24.04 12.25 -11.93
N ASP A 136 -23.28 11.40 -11.24
CA ASP A 136 -23.81 10.17 -10.66
C ASP A 136 -25.05 10.54 -9.85
N ASN A 137 -26.16 9.86 -10.14
CA ASN A 137 -27.43 10.01 -9.42
C ASN A 137 -27.16 10.02 -7.91
N GLU A 138 -27.76 10.99 -7.20
CA GLU A 138 -27.73 11.08 -5.74
C GLU A 138 -28.43 9.85 -5.14
N ASP A 139 -27.72 8.73 -5.05
CA ASP A 139 -28.15 7.55 -4.30
C ASP A 139 -28.31 7.96 -2.81
N ASP A 140 -29.42 7.57 -2.17
CA ASP A 140 -29.70 7.85 -0.75
C ASP A 140 -28.52 7.45 0.17
N GLU A 141 -28.18 8.31 1.14
CA GLU A 141 -26.99 8.20 2.00
C GLU A 141 -26.91 6.88 2.80
N GLN A 142 -28.05 6.26 3.13
CA GLN A 142 -28.11 4.96 3.81
C GLN A 142 -27.72 3.78 2.90
N THR A 143 -28.19 3.79 1.65
CA THR A 143 -27.79 2.83 0.62
C THR A 143 -26.29 2.92 0.34
N ILE A 144 -25.73 4.12 0.40
CA ILE A 144 -24.29 4.38 0.27
C ILE A 144 -23.50 3.72 1.41
N TRP A 145 -23.95 3.79 2.66
CA TRP A 145 -23.22 3.22 3.80
C TRP A 145 -23.08 1.69 3.71
N PHE A 146 -24.18 0.97 3.48
CA PHE A 146 -24.14 -0.49 3.34
C PHE A 146 -23.32 -0.93 2.13
N LYS A 147 -23.48 -0.25 0.99
CA LYS A 147 -22.70 -0.51 -0.23
C LYS A 147 -21.21 -0.29 0.02
N ARG A 148 -20.82 0.81 0.69
CA ARG A 148 -19.43 1.10 1.09
C ARG A 148 -18.87 0.05 2.06
N TRP A 149 -19.64 -0.35 3.08
CA TRP A 149 -19.21 -1.36 4.04
C TRP A 149 -19.01 -2.72 3.38
N TRP A 150 -19.95 -3.14 2.54
CA TRP A 150 -19.83 -4.37 1.76
C TRP A 150 -18.63 -4.34 0.80
N MET A 151 -18.42 -3.22 0.10
CA MET A 151 -17.24 -3.01 -0.74
C MET A 151 -15.95 -3.07 0.08
N TYR A 152 -15.92 -2.52 1.29
CA TYR A 152 -14.77 -2.60 2.18
C TYR A 152 -14.45 -4.05 2.56
N ILE A 153 -15.46 -4.84 2.95
CA ILE A 153 -15.28 -6.26 3.28
C ILE A 153 -14.76 -7.02 2.07
N LYS A 154 -15.36 -6.82 0.90
CA LYS A 154 -14.96 -7.49 -0.34
C LYS A 154 -13.52 -7.14 -0.74
N ASN A 155 -13.12 -5.88 -0.57
CA ASN A 155 -11.77 -5.42 -0.90
C ASN A 155 -10.72 -5.86 0.13
N ASN A 156 -11.12 -6.05 1.40
CA ASN A 156 -10.21 -6.38 2.50
C ASN A 156 -10.44 -7.79 3.07
N THR A 157 -11.03 -8.71 2.29
CA THR A 157 -11.43 -10.03 2.77
C THR A 157 -10.28 -10.79 3.42
N ASN A 158 -9.08 -10.76 2.81
CA ASN A 158 -7.90 -11.45 3.35
C ASN A 158 -7.43 -10.87 4.70
N ARG A 159 -7.52 -9.55 4.87
CA ARG A 159 -7.15 -8.87 6.13
C ARG A 159 -8.14 -9.22 7.24
N ILE A 160 -9.43 -9.21 6.92
CA ILE A 160 -10.50 -9.54 7.87
C ILE A 160 -10.41 -11.02 8.27
N ALA A 161 -10.23 -11.92 7.30
CA ALA A 161 -10.06 -13.35 7.56
C ALA A 161 -8.86 -13.64 8.45
N PHE A 162 -7.73 -12.98 8.22
CA PHE A 162 -6.55 -13.05 9.08
C PHE A 162 -6.85 -12.61 10.51
N LEU A 163 -7.53 -11.46 10.68
CA LEU A 163 -7.87 -10.94 12.01
C LEU A 163 -8.83 -11.87 12.75
N ILE A 164 -9.86 -12.39 12.08
CA ILE A 164 -10.79 -13.36 12.67
C ILE A 164 -10.03 -14.60 13.11
N LEU A 165 -9.20 -15.19 12.25
CA LEU A 165 -8.42 -16.37 12.58
C LEU A 165 -7.45 -16.11 13.75
N TYR A 166 -6.77 -14.97 13.73
CA TYR A 166 -5.86 -14.54 14.80
C TYR A 166 -6.59 -14.42 16.14
N ILE A 167 -7.78 -13.79 16.16
CA ILE A 167 -8.59 -13.63 17.37
C ILE A 167 -9.09 -15.00 17.88
N LEU A 168 -9.59 -15.85 16.99
CA LEU A 168 -10.07 -17.19 17.35
C LEU A 168 -8.95 -18.04 17.99
N ILE A 169 -7.76 -18.08 17.38
CA ILE A 169 -6.61 -18.79 17.94
C ILE A 169 -6.20 -18.18 19.29
N SER A 170 -6.15 -16.85 19.40
CA SER A 170 -5.79 -16.17 20.64
C SER A 170 -6.76 -16.50 21.78
N ILE A 171 -8.08 -16.47 21.51
CA ILE A 171 -9.12 -16.84 22.48
C ILE A 171 -8.99 -18.31 22.89
N ALA A 172 -8.80 -19.22 21.92
CA ALA A 172 -8.61 -20.63 22.21
C ALA A 172 -7.40 -20.89 23.13
N LEU A 173 -6.29 -20.19 22.91
CA LEU A 173 -5.10 -20.27 23.76
C LEU A 173 -5.34 -19.68 25.15
N ILE A 174 -6.08 -18.57 25.27
CA ILE A 174 -6.46 -17.99 26.56
C ILE A 174 -7.31 -18.97 27.36
N ILE A 175 -8.35 -19.54 26.74
CA ILE A 175 -9.24 -20.53 27.36
C ILE A 175 -8.43 -21.75 27.82
N TYR A 176 -7.55 -22.27 26.96
CA TYR A 176 -6.65 -23.37 27.31
C TYR A 176 -5.82 -23.07 28.56
N VAL A 177 -5.20 -21.89 28.64
CA VAL A 177 -4.39 -21.50 29.80
C VAL A 177 -5.24 -21.38 31.06
N ILE A 178 -6.43 -20.79 30.97
CA ILE A 178 -7.34 -20.64 32.12
C ILE A 178 -7.75 -22.01 32.66
N ILE A 179 -8.20 -22.91 31.78
CA ILE A 179 -8.56 -24.29 32.15
C ILE A 179 -7.36 -24.99 32.81
N TYR A 180 -6.19 -24.91 32.20
CA TYR A 180 -4.99 -25.58 32.71
C TYR A 180 -4.54 -25.03 34.06
N GLN A 181 -4.55 -23.72 34.27
CA GLN A 181 -4.11 -23.11 35.53
C GLN A 181 -5.14 -23.27 36.66
N VAL A 182 -6.41 -23.00 36.39
CA VAL A 182 -7.45 -22.95 37.41
C VAL A 182 -8.00 -24.33 37.73
N ILE A 183 -8.27 -25.16 36.71
CA ILE A 183 -8.92 -26.46 36.91
C ILE A 183 -7.89 -27.55 37.20
N ILE A 184 -6.85 -27.65 36.37
CA ILE A 184 -5.87 -28.75 36.47
C ILE A 184 -4.84 -28.49 37.57
N LEU A 185 -4.18 -27.32 37.53
CA LEU A 185 -3.16 -26.95 38.52
C LEU A 185 -3.72 -26.37 39.82
N LYS A 186 -5.04 -26.12 39.89
CA LYS A 186 -5.73 -25.53 41.06
C LYS A 186 -5.05 -24.27 41.60
N LYS A 187 -4.51 -23.44 40.71
CA LYS A 187 -3.90 -22.15 41.06
C LYS A 187 -4.96 -21.05 41.01
N HIS A 188 -5.15 -20.39 42.15
CA HIS A 188 -6.19 -19.36 42.31
C HIS A 188 -5.67 -17.91 42.23
N SER A 189 -4.35 -17.72 42.10
CA SER A 189 -3.77 -16.37 41.98
C SER A 189 -4.08 -15.75 40.61
N VAL A 190 -5.00 -14.80 40.57
CA VAL A 190 -5.41 -14.10 39.34
C VAL A 190 -4.22 -13.45 38.60
N PRO A 191 -3.30 -12.71 39.25
CA PRO A 191 -2.14 -12.12 38.57
C PRO A 191 -1.21 -13.16 37.95
N GLN A 192 -1.08 -14.33 38.59
CA GLN A 192 -0.29 -15.43 38.06
C GLN A 192 -0.94 -16.06 36.82
N VAL A 193 -2.27 -16.18 36.80
CA VAL A 193 -3.01 -16.66 35.60
C VAL A 193 -2.84 -15.66 34.45
N ILE A 194 -2.97 -14.36 34.71
CA ILE A 194 -2.74 -13.29 33.71
C ILE A 194 -1.32 -13.37 33.16
N ALA A 195 -0.31 -13.57 34.02
CA ALA A 195 1.07 -13.77 33.59
C ALA A 195 1.20 -14.96 32.64
N ARG A 196 0.56 -16.10 32.95
CA ARG A 196 0.60 -17.29 32.09
C ARG A 196 -0.11 -17.09 30.75
N ILE A 197 -1.21 -16.33 30.73
CA ILE A 197 -1.90 -15.94 29.49
C ILE A 197 -0.95 -15.11 28.63
N GLY A 198 -0.35 -14.05 29.19
CA GLY A 198 0.61 -13.21 28.47
C GLY A 198 1.77 -14.02 27.90
N GLY A 199 2.33 -14.96 28.67
CA GLY A 199 3.42 -15.83 28.22
C GLY A 199 3.02 -16.77 27.07
N MET A 200 1.78 -17.30 27.07
CA MET A 200 1.28 -18.11 25.96
C MET A 200 1.11 -17.28 24.69
N LEU A 201 0.57 -16.07 24.81
CA LEU A 201 0.41 -15.16 23.68
C LEU A 201 1.76 -14.66 23.15
N VAL A 202 2.78 -14.48 24.00
CA VAL A 202 4.15 -14.20 23.55
C VAL A 202 4.69 -15.31 22.66
N ASN A 203 4.52 -16.59 23.06
CA ASN A 203 5.00 -17.73 22.26
C ASN A 203 4.35 -17.73 20.86
N PHE A 204 3.03 -17.57 20.80
CA PHE A 204 2.27 -17.53 19.55
C PHE A 204 2.66 -16.32 18.68
N ASN A 205 2.65 -15.12 19.25
CA ASN A 205 2.93 -13.89 18.53
C ASN A 205 4.37 -13.82 18.02
N TYR A 206 5.35 -14.31 18.78
CA TYR A 206 6.72 -14.36 18.32
C TYR A 206 6.86 -15.29 17.10
N ALA A 207 6.32 -16.51 17.18
CA ALA A 207 6.36 -17.49 16.09
C ALA A 207 5.68 -16.93 14.82
N LEU A 208 4.52 -16.28 14.98
CA LEU A 208 3.80 -15.67 13.88
C LEU A 208 4.54 -14.45 13.29
N ALA A 209 5.12 -13.59 14.13
CA ALA A 209 5.86 -12.40 13.68
C ALA A 209 7.06 -12.77 12.79
N VAL A 210 7.81 -13.83 13.15
CA VAL A 210 8.89 -14.36 12.32
C VAL A 210 8.34 -14.93 11.02
N SER A 211 7.31 -15.78 11.10
CA SER A 211 6.72 -16.43 9.93
C SER A 211 6.25 -15.43 8.89
N LEU A 212 5.69 -14.30 9.34
CA LEU A 212 5.22 -13.23 8.46
C LEU A 212 6.31 -12.52 7.65
N MET A 213 7.58 -12.65 8.07
CA MET A 213 8.72 -12.00 7.42
C MET A 213 9.56 -12.96 6.55
N LEU A 214 9.11 -14.21 6.38
CA LEU A 214 9.67 -15.18 5.45
C LEU A 214 9.17 -14.89 4.02
N LYS A 215 9.85 -13.97 3.31
CA LYS A 215 9.38 -13.41 2.03
C LYS A 215 9.27 -14.45 0.91
N GLN A 216 10.19 -15.42 0.87
CA GLN A 216 10.13 -16.47 -0.14
C GLN A 216 8.97 -17.42 0.17
N THR A 217 8.78 -17.74 1.45
CA THR A 217 7.64 -18.53 1.92
C THR A 217 6.32 -17.83 1.57
N MET A 218 6.22 -16.52 1.78
CA MET A 218 5.06 -15.72 1.36
C MET A 218 4.83 -15.76 -0.15
N THR A 219 5.89 -15.70 -0.94
CA THR A 219 5.78 -15.83 -2.40
C THR A 219 5.26 -17.22 -2.82
N ILE A 220 5.62 -18.27 -2.10
CA ILE A 220 5.06 -19.62 -2.32
C ILE A 220 3.58 -19.65 -1.91
N ILE A 221 3.24 -19.13 -0.73
CA ILE A 221 1.86 -19.06 -0.22
C ILE A 221 0.95 -18.26 -1.17
N ARG A 222 1.46 -17.21 -1.83
CA ARG A 222 0.71 -16.44 -2.84
C ARG A 222 0.12 -17.32 -3.94
N ARG A 223 0.78 -18.42 -4.29
CA ARG A 223 0.34 -19.38 -5.31
C ARG A 223 -0.65 -20.43 -4.79
N LEU A 224 -0.82 -20.53 -3.47
CA LEU A 224 -1.70 -21.49 -2.82
C LEU A 224 -3.04 -20.82 -2.49
N TYR A 225 -4.06 -21.11 -3.28
CA TYR A 225 -5.39 -20.47 -3.19
C TYR A 225 -5.96 -20.43 -1.77
N TYR A 226 -6.00 -21.57 -1.07
CA TYR A 226 -6.60 -21.67 0.26
C TYR A 226 -5.86 -20.85 1.33
N LEU A 227 -4.53 -20.84 1.32
CA LEU A 227 -3.74 -20.11 2.32
C LEU A 227 -3.75 -18.60 2.06
N ARG A 228 -3.86 -18.18 0.80
CA ARG A 228 -3.98 -16.77 0.41
C ARG A 228 -5.24 -16.10 0.97
N ILE A 229 -6.30 -16.87 1.23
CA ILE A 229 -7.54 -16.34 1.82
C ILE A 229 -7.31 -15.92 3.29
N PHE A 230 -6.54 -16.69 4.05
CA PHE A 230 -6.36 -16.48 5.50
C PHE A 230 -5.11 -15.66 5.86
N ILE A 231 -4.11 -15.61 4.97
CA ILE A 231 -2.87 -14.86 5.20
C ILE A 231 -2.86 -13.68 4.24
N PRO A 232 -2.71 -12.43 4.72
CA PRO A 232 -2.65 -11.25 3.85
C PRO A 232 -1.25 -11.19 3.23
N VAL A 233 -1.00 -12.03 2.23
CA VAL A 233 0.34 -12.26 1.66
C VAL A 233 0.94 -10.98 1.07
N ASP A 234 0.10 -10.10 0.51
CA ASP A 234 0.55 -8.84 -0.08
C ASP A 234 0.80 -7.75 0.99
N ASP A 235 0.07 -7.82 2.11
CA ASP A 235 0.21 -6.92 3.26
C ASP A 235 0.93 -7.59 4.45
N HIS A 236 1.80 -8.58 4.18
CA HIS A 236 2.42 -9.38 5.23
C HIS A 236 3.27 -8.52 6.19
N ILE A 237 3.78 -7.39 5.71
CA ILE A 237 4.54 -6.41 6.51
C ILE A 237 3.62 -5.69 7.49
N ASP A 238 2.42 -5.31 7.07
CA ASP A 238 1.45 -4.65 7.95
C ASP A 238 0.90 -5.64 8.98
N ALA A 239 0.66 -6.89 8.57
CA ALA A 239 0.37 -7.98 9.50
C ALA A 239 1.50 -8.20 10.51
N HIS A 240 2.77 -8.18 10.08
CA HIS A 240 3.92 -8.28 10.98
C HIS A 240 3.96 -7.12 11.99
N ARG A 241 3.65 -5.88 11.57
CA ARG A 241 3.55 -4.74 12.49
C ARG A 241 2.45 -4.95 13.52
N PHE A 242 1.27 -5.38 13.10
CA PHE A 242 0.15 -5.70 14.00
C PHE A 242 0.54 -6.78 15.03
N VAL A 243 1.08 -7.92 14.57
CA VAL A 243 1.51 -9.02 15.44
C VAL A 243 2.67 -8.59 16.35
N GLY A 244 3.58 -7.74 15.87
CA GLY A 244 4.65 -7.16 16.69
C GLY A 244 4.13 -6.27 17.81
N THR A 245 3.08 -5.48 17.57
CA THR A 245 2.40 -4.71 18.62
C THR A 245 1.71 -5.63 19.63
N MET A 246 1.05 -6.69 19.17
CA MET A 246 0.42 -7.67 20.05
C MET A 246 1.43 -8.49 20.86
N LEU A 247 2.61 -8.78 20.31
CA LEU A 247 3.74 -9.37 21.01
C LEU A 247 4.19 -8.47 22.17
N PHE A 248 4.33 -7.16 21.94
CA PHE A 248 4.70 -6.21 22.98
C PHE A 248 3.64 -6.12 24.09
N ILE A 249 2.36 -6.01 23.73
CA ILE A 249 1.26 -6.00 24.72
C ILE A 249 1.28 -7.29 25.54
N SER A 250 1.42 -8.45 24.89
CA SER A 250 1.47 -9.75 25.56
C SER A 250 2.65 -9.86 26.52
N ALA A 251 3.83 -9.36 26.13
CA ALA A 251 5.04 -9.35 26.96
C ALA A 251 4.89 -8.39 28.16
N MET A 252 4.22 -7.26 27.96
CA MET A 252 3.90 -6.31 29.04
C MET A 252 2.93 -6.94 30.04
N THR A 253 1.83 -7.54 29.57
CA THR A 253 0.88 -8.27 30.42
C THR A 253 1.56 -9.42 31.19
N HIS A 254 2.44 -10.18 30.52
CA HIS A 254 3.22 -11.25 31.14
C HIS A 254 4.11 -10.71 32.29
N SER A 255 4.89 -9.67 32.01
CA SER A 255 5.84 -9.09 32.95
C SER A 255 5.13 -8.43 34.15
N LEU A 256 4.05 -7.69 33.90
CA LEU A 256 3.25 -7.06 34.94
C LEU A 256 2.56 -8.11 35.84
N GLY A 257 2.01 -9.18 35.25
CA GLY A 257 1.40 -10.25 36.02
C GLY A 257 2.39 -10.93 36.97
N HIS A 258 3.64 -11.17 36.52
CA HIS A 258 4.69 -11.70 37.40
C HIS A 258 5.12 -10.70 38.47
N SER A 259 5.34 -9.44 38.11
CA SER A 259 5.71 -8.37 39.05
C SER A 259 4.68 -8.20 40.17
N ILE A 260 3.38 -8.16 39.84
CA ILE A 260 2.28 -8.08 40.81
C ILE A 260 2.23 -9.35 41.67
N THR A 261 2.43 -10.53 41.06
CA THR A 261 2.47 -11.79 41.81
C THR A 261 3.56 -11.78 42.88
N PHE A 262 4.75 -11.30 42.55
CA PHE A 262 5.87 -11.20 43.50
C PHE A 262 5.68 -10.09 44.53
N ALA A 263 5.03 -8.99 44.17
CA ALA A 263 4.69 -7.93 45.11
C ALA A 263 3.71 -8.42 46.19
N ILE A 264 2.80 -9.35 45.83
CA ILE A 264 1.85 -9.96 46.77
C ILE A 264 2.52 -11.08 47.59
N ASN A 265 3.38 -11.89 46.97
CA ASN A 265 3.99 -13.08 47.59
C ASN A 265 5.49 -12.90 47.81
N LEU A 266 5.86 -12.04 48.77
CA LEU A 266 7.27 -11.71 49.05
C LEU A 266 8.07 -12.84 49.69
N ASN A 267 7.41 -13.75 50.42
CA ASN A 267 8.02 -14.94 51.05
C ASN A 267 9.36 -14.68 51.78
N GLY A 268 9.48 -13.56 52.48
CA GLY A 268 10.70 -13.19 53.22
C GLY A 268 11.82 -12.55 52.38
N HIS A 269 11.63 -12.42 51.07
CA HIS A 269 12.51 -11.69 50.17
C HIS A 269 11.95 -10.31 49.83
N SER A 270 12.81 -9.38 49.39
CA SER A 270 12.34 -8.12 48.81
C SER A 270 11.83 -8.34 47.37
N TRP A 271 10.90 -7.51 46.91
CA TRP A 271 10.42 -7.54 45.52
C TRP A 271 11.58 -7.44 44.52
N PHE A 272 12.57 -6.59 44.83
CA PHE A 272 13.76 -6.42 43.99
C PHE A 272 14.57 -7.72 43.91
N SER A 273 14.74 -8.43 45.03
CA SER A 273 15.41 -9.74 45.04
C SER A 273 14.67 -10.73 44.14
N LEU A 274 13.34 -10.81 44.23
CA LEU A 274 12.55 -11.73 43.40
C LEU A 274 12.63 -11.39 41.91
N MET A 275 12.68 -10.10 41.54
CA MET A 275 12.71 -9.66 40.13
C MET A 275 14.08 -9.77 39.46
N PHE A 276 15.15 -9.51 40.20
CA PHE A 276 16.49 -9.34 39.62
C PHE A 276 17.49 -10.43 40.04
N THR A 277 17.06 -11.41 40.83
CA THR A 277 17.89 -12.56 41.24
C THR A 277 17.15 -13.89 41.04
N THR A 278 17.83 -14.99 41.35
CA THR A 278 17.24 -16.35 41.34
C THR A 278 16.41 -16.68 42.58
N ALA A 279 16.20 -15.72 43.49
CA ALA A 279 15.45 -15.92 44.74
C ALA A 279 13.99 -16.36 44.54
N ALA A 280 13.41 -16.12 43.37
CA ALA A 280 12.06 -16.58 43.04
C ALA A 280 11.99 -18.08 42.73
N GLU A 281 13.14 -18.76 42.55
CA GLU A 281 13.25 -20.19 42.26
C GLU A 281 12.39 -20.66 41.06
N ILE A 282 12.19 -19.78 40.08
CA ILE A 282 11.42 -20.07 38.86
C ILE A 282 12.28 -20.07 37.61
N GLY A 283 11.99 -21.00 36.71
CA GLY A 283 12.71 -21.16 35.45
C GLY A 283 13.33 -22.53 35.35
N TRP A 284 13.37 -23.07 34.13
CA TRP A 284 13.84 -24.43 33.89
C TRP A 284 15.36 -24.52 33.78
N VAL A 285 16.04 -23.42 33.42
CA VAL A 285 17.50 -23.31 33.45
C VAL A 285 17.90 -22.52 34.67
N GLY A 286 18.50 -23.18 35.67
CA GLY A 286 19.12 -22.52 36.83
C GLY A 286 18.26 -21.48 37.56
N HIS A 287 16.93 -21.65 37.55
CA HIS A 287 15.97 -20.70 38.14
C HIS A 287 16.12 -19.24 37.62
N SER A 288 16.52 -19.07 36.37
CA SER A 288 16.86 -17.76 35.79
C SER A 288 15.68 -17.04 35.10
N ALA A 289 14.42 -17.45 35.31
CA ALA A 289 13.30 -16.92 34.53
C ALA A 289 13.08 -15.40 34.74
N THR A 290 13.30 -14.91 35.95
CA THR A 290 13.11 -13.49 36.29
C THR A 290 14.16 -12.61 35.61
N ILE A 291 15.44 -12.98 35.72
CA ILE A 291 16.57 -12.30 35.07
C ILE A 291 16.42 -12.32 33.54
N THR A 292 16.18 -13.50 32.97
CA THR A 292 15.98 -13.64 31.52
C THR A 292 14.76 -12.87 31.03
N GLY A 293 13.66 -12.84 31.81
CA GLY A 293 12.45 -12.08 31.50
C GLY A 293 12.67 -10.57 31.46
N VAL A 294 13.41 -10.03 32.43
CA VAL A 294 13.77 -8.60 32.45
C VAL A 294 14.63 -8.25 31.23
N ILE A 295 15.67 -9.03 30.94
CA ILE A 295 16.54 -8.80 29.78
C ILE A 295 15.73 -8.87 28.47
N LEU A 296 14.87 -9.88 28.32
CA LEU A 296 13.98 -10.03 27.18
C LEU A 296 13.08 -8.80 26.99
N PHE A 297 12.46 -8.31 28.06
CA PHE A 297 11.56 -7.17 28.00
C PHE A 297 12.30 -5.88 27.59
N VAL A 298 13.49 -5.64 28.13
CA VAL A 298 14.34 -4.51 27.74
C VAL A 298 14.75 -4.58 26.27
N LEU A 299 15.21 -5.75 25.80
CA LEU A 299 15.55 -5.94 24.37
C LEU A 299 14.34 -5.72 23.46
N LEU A 300 13.16 -6.19 23.88
CA LEU A 300 11.93 -5.98 23.13
C LEU A 300 11.53 -4.49 23.08
N ILE A 301 11.66 -3.75 24.19
CA ILE A 301 11.42 -2.30 24.24
C ILE A 301 12.35 -1.57 23.26
N ILE A 302 13.65 -1.86 23.29
CA ILE A 302 14.63 -1.25 22.38
C ILE A 302 14.22 -1.52 20.93
N MET A 303 13.90 -2.77 20.60
CA MET A 303 13.51 -3.16 19.26
C MET A 303 12.22 -2.45 18.79
N VAL A 304 11.21 -2.32 19.66
CA VAL A 304 9.93 -1.65 19.34
C VAL A 304 10.12 -0.15 19.17
N ILE A 305 10.84 0.52 20.07
CA ILE A 305 11.12 1.96 19.97
C ILE A 305 11.80 2.27 18.65
N CYS A 306 12.88 1.55 18.32
CA CYS A 306 13.60 1.75 17.06
C CYS A 306 12.81 1.33 15.81
N SER A 307 11.67 0.64 15.96
CA SER A 307 10.78 0.24 14.87
C SER A 307 9.62 1.22 14.60
N PHE A 308 9.44 2.25 15.42
CA PHE A 308 8.38 3.24 15.21
C PHE A 308 8.52 3.98 13.87
N GLN A 309 7.38 4.34 13.27
CA GLN A 309 7.32 4.96 11.96
C GLN A 309 8.08 6.29 11.89
N CYS A 310 8.04 7.09 12.97
CA CYS A 310 8.81 8.34 13.06
C CYS A 310 10.32 8.09 12.90
N ILE A 311 10.87 7.10 13.61
CA ILE A 311 12.31 6.80 13.58
C ILE A 311 12.70 6.16 12.24
N ARG A 312 11.87 5.25 11.71
CA ARG A 312 12.17 4.51 10.48
C ARG A 312 12.03 5.34 9.20
N GLN A 313 11.04 6.23 9.10
CA GLN A 313 10.71 6.94 7.86
C GLN A 313 11.01 8.44 7.90
N ARG A 314 10.90 9.11 9.06
CA ARG A 314 11.07 10.58 9.15
C ARG A 314 12.46 11.01 9.60
N SER A 315 13.18 10.18 10.36
CA SER A 315 14.49 10.54 10.92
C SER A 315 15.69 10.23 10.01
N GLY A 316 15.50 9.63 8.83
CA GLY A 316 16.60 9.18 7.95
C GLY A 316 17.41 7.98 8.48
N CYS A 317 17.07 7.45 9.66
CA CYS A 317 17.83 6.41 10.35
C CYS A 317 17.33 4.98 10.05
N TYR A 318 17.11 4.63 8.78
CA TYR A 318 16.71 3.26 8.41
C TYR A 318 17.73 2.20 8.90
N GLN A 319 19.01 2.57 8.93
CA GLN A 319 20.08 1.71 9.45
C GLN A 319 19.89 1.37 10.92
N LEU A 320 19.45 2.31 11.77
CA LEU A 320 19.21 2.06 13.19
C LEU A 320 18.09 1.03 13.37
N PHE A 321 16.99 1.18 12.64
CA PHE A 321 15.93 0.17 12.59
C PHE A 321 16.53 -1.19 12.20
N ARG A 322 17.26 -1.26 11.09
CA ARG A 322 17.85 -2.51 10.60
C ARG A 322 18.76 -3.19 11.64
N TYR A 323 19.66 -2.44 12.28
CA TYR A 323 20.60 -3.00 13.26
C TYR A 323 19.90 -3.47 14.52
N THR A 324 19.00 -2.65 15.07
CA THR A 324 18.26 -3.02 16.28
C THR A 324 17.26 -4.15 16.05
N HIS A 325 16.70 -4.29 14.84
CA HIS A 325 15.81 -5.40 14.54
C HIS A 325 16.54 -6.76 14.49
N TYR A 326 17.88 -6.80 14.33
CA TYR A 326 18.65 -8.04 14.50
C TYR A 326 18.64 -8.58 15.94
N LEU A 327 18.18 -7.78 16.93
CA LEU A 327 17.97 -8.24 18.30
C LEU A 327 16.96 -9.39 18.39
N PHE A 328 16.19 -9.69 17.34
CA PHE A 328 15.35 -10.88 17.29
C PHE A 328 16.12 -12.19 17.56
N TRP A 329 17.41 -12.27 17.21
CA TRP A 329 18.28 -13.43 17.49
C TRP A 329 18.63 -13.57 18.98
N PRO A 330 19.20 -12.55 19.66
CA PRO A 330 19.32 -12.57 21.11
C PRO A 330 18.00 -12.88 21.83
N ILE A 331 16.90 -12.26 21.39
CA ILE A 331 15.56 -12.51 21.94
C ILE A 331 15.15 -13.98 21.74
N PHE A 332 15.41 -14.57 20.57
CA PHE A 332 15.15 -15.99 20.30
C PHE A 332 15.86 -16.90 21.31
N ILE A 333 17.18 -16.72 21.45
CA ILE A 333 18.01 -17.55 22.34
C ILE A 333 17.52 -17.41 23.78
N LEU A 334 17.30 -16.18 24.22
CA LEU A 334 16.79 -15.92 25.57
C LEU A 334 15.38 -16.47 25.79
N LEU A 335 14.48 -16.46 24.81
CA LEU A 335 13.15 -17.05 24.92
C LEU A 335 13.21 -18.58 25.09
N VAL A 336 14.13 -19.25 24.39
CA VAL A 336 14.38 -20.69 24.57
C VAL A 336 14.87 -20.97 26.00
N LEU A 337 15.80 -20.16 26.52
CA LEU A 337 16.29 -20.28 27.90
C LEU A 337 15.22 -19.91 28.95
N HIS A 338 14.36 -18.95 28.64
CA HIS A 338 13.33 -18.45 29.55
C HIS A 338 12.17 -19.44 29.72
N ALA A 339 11.70 -20.05 28.63
CA ALA A 339 10.48 -20.87 28.62
C ALA A 339 10.72 -22.28 28.06
N PRO A 340 10.44 -23.35 28.85
CA PRO A 340 10.80 -24.73 28.48
C PRO A 340 10.03 -25.27 27.26
N ASN A 341 8.89 -24.67 26.93
CA ASN A 341 8.06 -25.09 25.80
C ASN A 341 8.16 -24.15 24.59
N PHE A 342 8.91 -23.04 24.68
CA PHE A 342 8.96 -22.06 23.58
C PHE A 342 9.57 -22.65 22.31
N TRP A 343 10.56 -23.53 22.43
CA TRP A 343 11.19 -24.19 21.28
C TRP A 343 10.19 -24.94 20.38
N LYS A 344 9.08 -25.45 20.94
CA LYS A 344 8.01 -26.11 20.17
C LYS A 344 7.35 -25.13 19.20
N TRP A 345 7.04 -23.93 19.67
CA TRP A 345 6.47 -22.84 18.88
C TRP A 345 7.45 -22.30 17.84
N ALA A 346 8.72 -22.18 18.24
CA ALA A 346 9.79 -21.64 17.40
C ALA A 346 10.24 -22.60 16.29
N SER A 347 10.12 -23.92 16.50
CA SER A 347 10.69 -24.94 15.61
C SER A 347 10.27 -24.80 14.14
N GLY A 348 8.96 -24.73 13.86
CA GLY A 348 8.43 -24.60 12.50
C GLY A 348 8.94 -23.34 11.77
N PRO A 349 8.71 -22.13 12.32
CA PRO A 349 9.21 -20.88 11.73
C PRO A 349 10.74 -20.88 11.52
N MET A 350 11.51 -21.41 12.47
CA MET A 350 12.98 -21.46 12.36
C MET A 350 13.46 -22.41 11.27
N VAL A 351 12.84 -23.60 11.15
CA VAL A 351 13.16 -24.55 10.08
C VAL A 351 12.87 -23.92 8.70
N LEU A 352 11.72 -23.26 8.55
CA LEU A 352 11.38 -22.54 7.31
C LEU A 352 12.35 -21.38 7.04
N PHE A 353 12.74 -20.63 8.07
CA PHE A 353 13.76 -19.59 7.95
C PHE A 353 15.08 -20.15 7.42
N CYS A 354 15.58 -21.27 7.97
CA CYS A 354 16.80 -21.92 7.50
C CYS A 354 16.69 -22.34 6.02
N PHE A 355 15.58 -22.96 5.62
CA PHE A 355 15.36 -23.32 4.22
C PHE A 355 15.35 -22.11 3.29
N GLU A 356 14.67 -21.01 3.69
CA GLU A 356 14.64 -19.77 2.93
C GLU A 356 16.05 -19.17 2.78
N LYS A 357 16.86 -19.16 3.85
CA LYS A 357 18.25 -18.66 3.76
C LYS A 357 19.13 -19.53 2.89
N ILE A 358 19.01 -20.86 2.93
CA ILE A 358 19.75 -21.77 2.05
C ILE A 358 19.34 -21.55 0.59
N TYR A 359 18.04 -21.44 0.32
CA TYR A 359 17.51 -21.17 -1.01
C TYR A 359 18.03 -19.83 -1.57
N LEU A 360 17.98 -18.77 -0.75
CA LEU A 360 18.45 -17.45 -1.12
C LEU A 360 19.97 -17.42 -1.30
N PHE A 361 20.73 -18.07 -0.42
CA PHE A 361 22.19 -18.15 -0.53
C PHE A 361 22.62 -18.72 -1.87
N LYS A 362 21.98 -19.81 -2.33
CA LYS A 362 22.22 -20.39 -3.67
C LYS A 362 21.96 -19.40 -4.81
N ARG A 363 21.02 -18.47 -4.63
CA ARG A 363 20.64 -17.48 -5.65
C ARG A 363 21.49 -16.20 -5.59
N TYR A 364 22.09 -15.88 -4.45
CA TYR A 364 23.01 -14.76 -4.27
C TYR A 364 24.45 -15.05 -4.68
N LEU A 365 24.76 -16.26 -5.16
CA LEU A 365 26.06 -16.52 -5.77
C LEU A 365 26.30 -15.55 -6.95
N PRO A 366 27.55 -15.05 -7.12
CA PRO A 366 27.88 -13.87 -7.94
C PRO A 366 27.50 -13.91 -9.42
N LYS A 367 26.98 -15.04 -9.92
CA LYS A 367 26.48 -15.17 -11.29
C LYS A 367 25.10 -14.55 -11.53
N TYR A 368 24.33 -14.20 -10.49
CA TYR A 368 22.94 -13.74 -10.65
C TYR A 368 22.62 -12.47 -9.83
N GLY A 369 21.91 -11.52 -10.46
CA GLY A 369 21.16 -10.49 -9.74
C GLY A 369 21.83 -9.11 -9.56
N ARG A 370 23.06 -8.90 -10.04
CA ARG A 370 23.61 -7.54 -10.16
C ARG A 370 23.29 -6.96 -11.52
N THR A 371 22.68 -5.77 -11.54
CA THR A 371 22.39 -5.00 -12.74
C THR A 371 22.87 -3.56 -12.57
N LYS A 372 23.15 -2.88 -13.68
CA LYS A 372 23.44 -1.46 -13.71
C LYS A 372 22.16 -0.67 -13.93
N LEU A 373 22.05 0.42 -13.20
CA LEU A 373 21.03 1.43 -13.43
C LEU A 373 21.44 2.24 -14.67
N ILE A 374 20.57 2.28 -15.68
CA ILE A 374 20.80 3.01 -16.93
C ILE A 374 20.37 4.47 -16.77
N SER A 375 19.16 4.69 -16.26
CA SER A 375 18.65 6.05 -16.02
C SER A 375 17.53 6.09 -14.99
N ILE A 376 17.38 7.24 -14.35
CA ILE A 376 16.26 7.58 -13.48
C ILE A 376 15.50 8.72 -14.14
N ARG A 377 14.18 8.62 -14.22
CA ARG A 377 13.30 9.71 -14.65
C ARG A 377 12.21 9.91 -13.62
N ILE A 378 12.02 11.16 -13.20
CA ILE A 378 10.85 11.55 -12.42
C ILE A 378 9.75 11.83 -13.44
N GLU A 379 8.69 11.02 -13.41
CA GLU A 379 7.55 11.20 -14.31
C GLU A 379 6.58 12.24 -13.75
N ASP A 380 6.29 12.16 -12.44
CA ASP A 380 5.42 13.08 -11.68
C ASP A 380 5.93 13.23 -10.23
N GLU A 381 5.28 14.05 -9.39
CA GLU A 381 5.67 14.29 -7.99
C GLU A 381 5.82 13.02 -7.14
N HIS A 382 5.15 11.92 -7.51
CA HIS A 382 5.12 10.67 -6.74
C HIS A 382 5.51 9.43 -7.56
N VAL A 383 5.97 9.59 -8.80
CA VAL A 383 6.28 8.46 -9.70
C VAL A 383 7.71 8.55 -10.22
N LEU A 384 8.48 7.50 -9.93
CA LEU A 384 9.87 7.33 -10.37
C LEU A 384 9.95 6.19 -11.39
N SER A 385 10.43 6.48 -12.59
CA SER A 385 10.76 5.50 -13.61
C SER A 385 12.24 5.14 -13.54
N LEU A 386 12.53 3.86 -13.33
CA LEU A 386 13.88 3.30 -13.24
C LEU A 386 14.14 2.41 -14.44
N MET A 387 15.10 2.78 -15.29
CA MET A 387 15.57 1.90 -16.36
C MET A 387 16.82 1.16 -15.91
N ILE A 388 16.76 -0.16 -15.89
CA ILE A 388 17.84 -1.06 -15.46
C ILE A 388 18.27 -1.95 -16.62
N GLU A 389 19.56 -2.28 -16.66
CA GLU A 389 20.11 -3.22 -17.64
C GLU A 389 19.54 -4.63 -17.40
N LYS A 390 19.03 -5.27 -18.45
CA LYS A 390 18.53 -6.65 -18.32
C LYS A 390 19.71 -7.60 -18.07
N PRO A 391 19.76 -8.32 -16.92
CA PRO A 391 20.83 -9.28 -16.68
C PRO A 391 20.83 -10.42 -17.71
N SER A 392 22.00 -10.99 -17.98
CA SER A 392 22.11 -12.19 -18.82
C SER A 392 21.28 -13.34 -18.25
N ASN A 393 20.57 -14.06 -19.12
CA ASN A 393 19.65 -15.15 -18.76
C ASN A 393 18.45 -14.77 -17.86
N PHE A 394 18.07 -13.49 -17.81
CA PHE A 394 16.86 -13.07 -17.11
C PHE A 394 15.62 -13.24 -17.99
N ASN A 395 14.82 -14.28 -17.75
CA ASN A 395 13.53 -14.48 -18.39
C ASN A 395 12.43 -14.06 -17.41
N PHE A 396 11.44 -13.31 -17.91
CA PHE A 396 10.29 -12.86 -17.13
C PHE A 396 9.03 -12.93 -17.98
N HIS A 397 7.89 -13.06 -17.31
CA HIS A 397 6.57 -13.01 -17.93
C HIS A 397 5.85 -11.71 -17.58
N VAL A 398 4.84 -11.36 -18.37
CA VAL A 398 4.01 -10.17 -18.13
C VAL A 398 3.32 -10.30 -16.76
N GLY A 399 3.43 -9.27 -15.93
CA GLY A 399 2.84 -9.22 -14.59
C GLY A 399 3.74 -9.72 -13.44
N GLU A 400 4.96 -10.19 -13.74
CA GLU A 400 5.94 -10.52 -12.69
C GLU A 400 6.61 -9.28 -12.10
N TYR A 401 7.01 -9.36 -10.83
CA TYR A 401 7.68 -8.28 -10.10
C TYR A 401 9.06 -8.73 -9.62
N ILE A 402 9.96 -7.75 -9.41
CA ILE A 402 11.31 -7.97 -8.89
C ILE A 402 11.51 -7.22 -7.58
N ASN A 403 12.37 -7.76 -6.71
CA ASN A 403 12.86 -7.04 -5.54
C ASN A 403 14.15 -6.32 -5.91
N ILE A 404 14.17 -5.00 -5.77
CA ILE A 404 15.35 -4.17 -6.01
C ILE A 404 15.96 -3.81 -4.64
N CYS A 405 17.28 -3.96 -4.52
CA CYS A 405 18.04 -3.50 -3.36
C CYS A 405 19.06 -2.47 -3.85
N LEU A 406 18.97 -1.25 -3.30
CA LEU A 406 19.92 -0.17 -3.54
C LEU A 406 20.88 -0.16 -2.34
N PRO A 407 22.11 -0.68 -2.44
CA PRO A 407 22.98 -0.91 -1.29
C PRO A 407 23.40 0.37 -0.54
N ASN A 408 23.28 1.54 -1.17
CA ASN A 408 23.66 2.83 -0.61
C ASN A 408 22.51 3.58 0.08
N ILE A 409 21.31 2.96 0.18
CA ILE A 409 20.10 3.50 0.80
C ILE A 409 19.59 2.46 1.81
#